data_AF-A0A023FMV9-F1
#
_entry.id   AF-A0A023FMV9-F1
#
_cell.length_a   1.000
_cell.length_b   1.000
_cell.length_c   1.000
_cell.angle_alpha   90.00
_cell.angle_beta   90.00
_cell.angle_gamma   90.00
#
_symmetry.space_group_name_H-M   'P 1'
#
loop_
_entity.id
_entity.type
_entity.pdbx_description
1 polymer ?
#
loop_
_entity_poly.entity_id
_entity_poly.type
_entity_poly.pdbx_seq_one_letter_code
_entity_poly.pdbx_strand_id
1 'polypeptide(L)'
;NRGHTHTHLAMDKVKPVVKAADEEEDLVDPLDTIKEKCRAEGKCSAYGDKLQECNDRVNSRTQTLETCTEELFDFLHCVDHCAAKEIFKHLK
;
A
#
# COMPACT_ATOMS: atom_id res chain seq x y z
N ASN A 1 -18.15 2.06 -30.78
CA ASN A 1 -16.79 1.89 -31.36
C ASN A 1 -16.03 3.20 -31.21
N ARG A 2 -15.10 3.41 -30.28
CA ARG A 2 -14.19 2.51 -29.57
C ARG A 2 -14.21 2.80 -28.07
N GLY A 3 -14.23 1.74 -27.26
CA GLY A 3 -14.12 1.84 -25.81
C GLY A 3 -12.72 2.31 -25.41
N HIS A 4 -12.68 3.34 -24.57
CA HIS A 4 -11.51 3.62 -23.75
C HIS A 4 -11.53 2.61 -22.60
N THR A 5 -10.86 1.49 -22.79
CA THR A 5 -10.45 0.66 -21.67
C THR A 5 -9.44 1.46 -20.88
N HIS A 6 -9.86 2.00 -19.73
CA HIS A 6 -8.93 2.35 -18.66
C HIS A 6 -8.24 1.06 -18.25
N THR A 7 -7.15 0.71 -18.93
CA THR A 7 -6.13 -0.15 -18.36
C THR A 7 -5.64 0.60 -17.13
N HIS A 8 -6.17 0.20 -15.99
CA HIS A 8 -5.59 0.44 -14.68
C HIS A 8 -4.11 0.13 -14.84
N LEU A 9 -3.24 1.14 -14.82
CA LEU A 9 -1.82 0.88 -14.68
C LEU A 9 -1.72 0.17 -13.33
N ALA A 10 -1.54 -1.15 -13.39
CA ALA A 10 -0.90 -1.86 -12.32
C ALA A 10 0.43 -1.13 -12.16
N MET A 11 0.56 -0.36 -11.08
CA MET A 11 1.86 0.02 -10.55
C MET A 11 2.46 -1.25 -9.96
N ASP A 12 2.69 -2.24 -10.84
CA ASP A 12 3.49 -3.41 -10.55
C ASP A 12 4.81 -2.87 -10.05
N LYS A 13 5.13 -3.23 -8.80
CA LYS A 13 6.31 -2.81 -8.04
C LYS A 13 7.53 -2.79 -8.97
N VAL A 14 7.93 -1.62 -9.48
CA VAL A 14 9.17 -1.48 -10.24
C VAL A 14 10.32 -1.55 -9.23
N LYS A 15 10.68 -2.77 -8.83
CA LYS A 15 11.94 -3.08 -8.15
C LYS A 15 13.02 -2.97 -9.23
N PRO A 16 13.99 -2.04 -9.15
CA PRO A 16 15.10 -2.00 -10.10
C PRO A 16 15.88 -3.33 -9.99
N VAL A 17 15.77 -4.18 -11.02
CA VAL A 17 16.40 -5.50 -11.05
C VAL A 17 17.89 -5.35 -11.36
N VAL A 18 18.72 -5.49 -10.34
CA VAL A 18 20.16 -5.73 -10.48
C VAL A 18 20.35 -7.24 -10.62
N LYS A 19 20.98 -7.71 -11.70
CA LYS A 19 21.07 -9.14 -12.04
C LYS A 19 21.91 -9.94 -11.03
N ALA A 20 21.21 -10.65 -10.14
CA ALA A 20 21.66 -11.81 -9.35
C ALA A 20 20.54 -12.89 -9.38
N ALA A 21 20.10 -13.23 -10.59
CA ALA A 21 18.71 -13.61 -10.89
C ALA A 21 18.27 -15.06 -10.60
N ASP A 22 19.07 -15.92 -9.96
CA ASP A 22 18.70 -17.35 -9.78
C ASP A 22 18.37 -17.72 -8.32
N GLU A 23 18.65 -16.84 -7.34
CA GLU A 23 18.42 -17.12 -5.90
C GLU A 23 17.43 -16.15 -5.21
N GLU A 24 17.03 -15.06 -5.86
CA GLU A 24 16.18 -14.00 -5.28
C GLU A 24 14.68 -14.13 -5.64
N GLU A 25 14.28 -14.97 -6.61
CA GLU A 25 12.88 -15.08 -7.02
C GLU A 25 11.97 -15.69 -5.92
N ASP A 26 12.56 -16.42 -4.96
CA ASP A 26 11.87 -16.98 -3.79
C ASP A 26 12.01 -16.15 -2.50
N LEU A 27 12.75 -15.03 -2.53
CA LEU A 27 13.00 -14.22 -1.33
C LEU A 27 11.84 -13.25 -1.06
N VAL A 28 10.94 -13.62 -0.17
CA VAL A 28 9.85 -12.75 0.30
C VAL A 28 10.37 -11.73 1.31
N ASP A 29 10.13 -10.43 1.08
CA ASP A 29 10.42 -9.37 2.05
C ASP A 29 9.53 -9.56 3.30
N PRO A 30 10.10 -9.81 4.49
CA PRO A 30 9.33 -9.95 5.72
C PRO A 30 8.46 -8.73 6.03
N LEU A 31 8.87 -7.53 5.59
CA LEU A 31 8.10 -6.31 5.79
C LEU A 31 6.75 -6.35 5.08
N ASP A 32 6.68 -6.92 3.89
CA ASP A 32 5.44 -7.00 3.13
C ASP A 32 4.41 -7.87 3.87
N THR A 33 4.83 -9.06 4.31
CA THR A 33 3.98 -9.97 5.10
C THR A 33 3.54 -9.36 6.44
N ILE A 34 4.44 -8.64 7.12
CA ILE A 34 4.11 -7.97 8.39
C ILE A 34 3.10 -6.83 8.15
N LYS A 35 3.32 -6.01 7.12
CA LYS A 35 2.41 -4.91 6.78
C LYS A 35 1.02 -5.44 6.39
N GLU A 36 0.91 -6.54 5.64
CA GLU A 36 -0.39 -7.15 5.33
C GLU A 36 -1.16 -7.56 6.59
N LYS A 37 -0.50 -8.20 7.56
CA LYS A 37 -1.11 -8.55 8.85
C LYS A 37 -1.54 -7.30 9.63
N CYS A 38 -0.69 -6.28 9.69
CA CYS A 38 -0.98 -5.02 10.38
C CYS A 38 -2.13 -4.24 9.74
N ARG A 39 -2.29 -4.31 8.41
CA ARG A 39 -3.44 -3.69 7.71
C ARG A 39 -4.77 -4.35 8.07
N ALA A 40 -4.76 -5.67 8.28
CA ALA A 40 -5.94 -6.44 8.67
C ALA A 40 -6.31 -6.28 10.16
N GLU A 41 -5.45 -5.66 10.98
CA GLU A 41 -5.77 -5.39 12.37
C GLU A 41 -6.91 -4.36 12.49
N GLY A 42 -7.90 -4.61 13.35
CA GLY A 42 -9.16 -3.87 13.34
C GLY A 42 -9.04 -2.33 13.46
N LYS A 43 -8.03 -1.83 14.19
CA LYS A 43 -7.77 -0.38 14.27
C LYS A 43 -7.24 0.19 12.95
N CYS A 44 -6.30 -0.50 12.30
CA CYS A 44 -5.70 -0.02 11.05
C CYS A 44 -6.62 -0.25 9.86
N SER A 45 -7.44 -1.31 9.87
CA SER A 45 -8.49 -1.53 8.87
C SER A 45 -9.46 -0.35 8.79
N ALA A 46 -9.89 0.18 9.94
CA ALA A 46 -10.81 1.33 9.96
C ALA A 46 -10.19 2.61 9.36
N TYR A 47 -8.88 2.83 9.53
CA TYR A 47 -8.18 3.92 8.84
C TYR A 47 -8.03 3.65 7.34
N GLY A 48 -7.84 2.38 6.95
CA GLY A 48 -7.87 1.95 5.55
C GLY A 48 -9.21 2.23 4.88
N ASP A 49 -10.32 1.96 5.57
CA ASP A 49 -11.67 2.22 5.07
C ASP A 49 -11.91 3.72 4.83
N LYS A 50 -11.46 4.59 5.76
CA LYS A 50 -11.52 6.05 5.61
C LYS A 50 -10.69 6.55 4.44
N LEU A 51 -9.49 6.01 4.27
CA LEU A 51 -8.64 6.32 3.13
C LEU A 51 -9.33 5.92 1.81
N GLN A 52 -9.97 4.76 1.78
CA GLN A 52 -10.72 4.32 0.60
C GLN A 52 -11.90 5.24 0.31
N GLU A 53 -12.68 5.62 1.33
CA GLU A 53 -13.78 6.57 1.19
C GLU A 53 -13.32 7.92 0.64
N CYS A 54 -12.18 8.44 1.12
CA CYS A 54 -11.59 9.66 0.56
C CYS A 54 -11.19 9.47 -0.90
N ASN A 55 -10.52 8.36 -1.24
CA ASN A 55 -10.11 8.09 -2.62
C ASN A 55 -11.32 8.03 -3.55
N ASP A 56 -12.39 7.35 -3.15
CA ASP A 56 -13.63 7.27 -3.92
C ASP A 56 -14.23 8.66 -4.14
N ARG A 57 -14.24 9.50 -3.10
CA ARG A 57 -14.71 10.89 -3.18
C ARG A 57 -13.86 11.75 -4.11
N VAL A 58 -12.53 11.68 -4.02
CA VAL A 58 -11.61 12.44 -4.89
C VAL A 58 -11.74 11.99 -6.34
N ASN A 59 -11.79 10.68 -6.58
CA ASN A 59 -11.93 10.11 -7.92
C ASN A 59 -13.31 10.37 -8.55
N SER A 60 -14.34 10.59 -7.75
CA SER A 60 -15.68 10.94 -8.25
C SER A 60 -15.78 12.37 -8.81
N ARG A 61 -14.83 13.25 -8.50
CA ARG A 61 -14.87 14.67 -8.86
C ARG A 61 -14.05 14.95 -10.12
N THR A 62 -14.62 15.72 -11.05
CA THR A 62 -13.92 16.14 -12.27
C THR A 62 -12.90 17.25 -12.03
N GLN A 63 -13.13 18.09 -11.02
CA GLN A 63 -12.24 19.16 -10.58
C GLN A 63 -12.31 19.30 -9.06
N THR A 64 -11.24 18.94 -8.36
CA THR A 64 -11.11 19.08 -6.91
C THR A 64 -9.66 19.40 -6.53
N LEU A 65 -9.49 20.13 -5.43
CA LEU A 65 -8.19 20.34 -4.77
C LEU A 65 -8.02 19.45 -3.54
N GLU A 66 -9.02 18.63 -3.25
CA GLU A 66 -9.00 17.67 -2.15
C GLU A 66 -7.91 16.61 -2.34
N THR A 67 -7.21 16.28 -1.26
CA THR A 67 -6.19 15.23 -1.23
C THR A 67 -6.44 14.32 -0.04
N CYS A 68 -6.18 13.02 -0.20
CA CYS A 68 -6.34 12.03 0.88
C CYS A 68 -5.09 11.84 1.73
N THR A 69 -4.28 12.90 1.85
CA THR A 69 -2.97 12.86 2.51
C THR A 69 -3.10 12.66 4.02
N GLU A 70 -4.13 13.24 4.62
CA GLU A 70 -4.42 13.08 6.05
C GLU A 70 -4.77 11.63 6.37
N GLU A 71 -5.74 11.05 5.64
CA GLU A 71 -6.17 9.67 5.83
C GLU A 71 -5.04 8.67 5.52
N LEU A 72 -4.17 9.01 4.55
CA LEU A 72 -2.98 8.22 4.25
C LEU A 72 -2.01 8.20 5.44
N PHE A 73 -1.72 9.35 6.05
CA PHE A 73 -0.80 9.41 7.18
C PHE A 73 -1.38 8.73 8.42
N ASP A 74 -2.68 8.83 8.68
CA ASP A 74 -3.36 8.11 9.76
C ASP A 74 -3.21 6.59 9.59
N PHE A 75 -3.48 6.09 8.39
CA PHE A 75 -3.36 4.68 8.07
C PHE A 75 -1.91 4.18 8.16
N LEU A 76 -0.96 4.92 7.58
CA LEU A 76 0.46 4.58 7.64
C LEU A 76 0.99 4.60 9.07
N HIS A 77 0.61 5.60 9.87
CA HIS A 77 1.01 5.69 11.26
C HIS A 77 0.57 4.45 12.06
N CYS A 78 -0.67 4.00 11.84
CA CYS A 78 -1.17 2.78 12.47
C CYS A 78 -0.39 1.53 12.04
N VAL A 79 -0.23 1.34 10.73
CA VAL A 79 0.44 0.16 10.17
C VAL A 79 1.91 0.12 10.57
N ASP A 80 2.62 1.24 10.51
CA ASP A 80 4.03 1.31 10.87
C ASP A 80 4.24 1.14 12.38
N HIS A 81 3.35 1.68 13.22
CA HIS A 81 3.38 1.42 14.67
C HIS A 81 3.19 -0.07 15.00
N CYS A 82 2.34 -0.77 14.25
CA CYS A 82 2.19 -2.22 14.35
C CYS A 82 3.45 -2.94 13.86
N ALA A 83 3.93 -2.64 12.65
CA ALA A 83 5.03 -3.35 11.99
C ALA A 83 6.37 -3.17 12.71
N ALA A 84 6.62 -2.00 13.30
CA ALA A 84 7.85 -1.69 14.02
C ALA A 84 8.16 -2.66 15.17
N LYS A 85 7.13 -3.31 15.74
CA LYS A 85 7.27 -4.29 16.83
C LYS A 85 7.89 -5.61 16.36
N GLU A 86 7.77 -5.92 15.08
CA GLU A 86 8.14 -7.22 14.51
C GLU A 86 9.28 -7.14 13.50
N ILE A 87 9.36 -6.10 12.68
CA ILE A 87 10.27 -6.05 11.53
C ILE A 87 11.75 -6.25 11.91
N PHE A 88 12.22 -5.64 13.00
CA PHE A 88 13.62 -5.74 13.41
C PHE A 88 14.04 -7.14 13.88
N LYS A 89 13.09 -8.04 14.15
CA LYS A 89 13.39 -9.46 14.45
C LYS A 89 13.81 -10.24 13.21
N HIS A 90 13.51 -9.71 12.02
CA HIS A 90 13.83 -10.32 10.73
C HIS A 90 15.06 -9.72 10.05
N LEU A 91 15.60 -8.62 10.58
CA LEU A 91 16.77 -7.92 10.06
C LEU A 91 18.01 -8.29 10.90
N LYS A 92 19.17 -8.44 10.25
CA LYS A 92 20.48 -8.73 10.87
C LYS A 92 21.41 -7.54 10.76
#